data_AF-A0AAW5WEH7-F1
#
_entry.id   AF-A0AAW5WEH7-F1
#
_cell.length_a   1.000
_cell.length_b   1.000
_cell.length_c   1.000
_cell.angle_alpha   90.00
_cell.angle_beta   90.00
_cell.angle_gamma   90.00
#
_symmetry.space_group_name_H-M   'P 1'
#
loop_
_entity.id
_entity.type
_entity.pdbx_description
1 polymer ?
#
loop_
_entity_poly.entity_id
_entity_poly.type
_entity_poly.pdbx_seq_one_letter_code
_entity_poly.pdbx_strand_id
1 'polypeptide(L)'
;IDLGLDDDALTVEWSVGGQPDVALWAQYAAPGADAVPLRFAGSYQRDDTGEIIAVEVVMRGRHKEIDGGENKQGENTSTKLSTVCTYYRLTIDGS
;
A
#
# COMPACT_ATOMS: atom_id res chain seq x y z
N ILE A 1 -18.62 24.53 -7.95
CA ILE A 1 -17.16 24.74 -7.86
C ILE A 1 -16.55 23.39 -7.53
N ASP A 2 -15.46 23.00 -8.19
CA ASP A 2 -14.68 21.79 -7.88
C ASP A 2 -13.48 22.22 -7.02
N LEU A 3 -13.28 21.56 -5.88
CA LEU A 3 -12.23 21.88 -4.90
C LEU A 3 -11.13 20.81 -4.87
N GLY A 4 -11.16 19.86 -5.80
CA GLY A 4 -10.21 18.77 -5.85
C GLY A 4 -10.49 17.68 -4.82
N LEU A 5 -9.44 16.97 -4.44
CA LEU A 5 -9.51 15.85 -3.51
C LEU A 5 -9.44 16.34 -2.04
N ASP A 6 -10.01 15.55 -1.14
CA ASP A 6 -9.92 15.77 0.30
C ASP A 6 -8.48 15.56 0.82
N ASP A 7 -8.15 16.12 1.98
CA ASP A 7 -6.79 16.12 2.55
C ASP A 7 -6.24 14.69 2.78
N ASP A 8 -7.12 13.74 3.10
CA ASP A 8 -6.78 12.34 3.36
C ASP A 8 -6.99 11.42 2.14
N ALA A 9 -7.37 11.97 0.99
CA ALA A 9 -7.76 11.19 -0.19
C ALA A 9 -6.64 10.30 -0.77
N LEU A 10 -5.37 10.61 -0.48
CA LEU A 10 -4.22 9.83 -0.93
C LEU A 10 -3.52 9.09 0.22
N THR A 11 -4.31 8.44 1.06
CA THR A 11 -3.82 7.53 2.10
C THR A 11 -4.04 6.08 1.70
N VAL A 12 -3.03 5.22 1.90
CA VAL A 12 -3.16 3.77 1.71
C VAL A 12 -2.90 3.03 3.02
N GLU A 13 -3.79 2.09 3.33
CA GLU A 13 -3.61 1.11 4.38
C GLU A 13 -3.30 -0.25 3.77
N TRP A 14 -2.25 -0.90 4.28
CA TRP A 14 -1.85 -2.23 3.86
C TRP A 14 -1.33 -3.03 5.04
N SER A 15 -1.18 -4.35 4.87
CA SER A 15 -0.77 -5.22 5.97
C SER A 15 0.24 -6.27 5.51
N VAL A 16 1.14 -6.62 6.42
CA VAL A 16 2.07 -7.74 6.27
C VAL A 16 1.83 -8.76 7.35
N GLY A 17 2.01 -10.04 7.03
CA GLY A 17 1.98 -11.10 8.02
C GLY A 17 3.22 -11.05 8.91
N GLY A 18 3.03 -11.23 10.21
CA GLY A 18 4.10 -11.23 11.21
C GLY A 18 4.67 -9.84 11.51
N GLN A 19 5.89 -9.84 12.05
CA GLN A 19 6.64 -8.64 12.40
C GLN A 19 7.39 -8.09 11.17
N PRO A 20 7.35 -6.78 10.89
CA PRO A 20 8.15 -6.16 9.83
C PRO A 20 9.64 -6.39 10.04
N ASP A 21 10.36 -6.59 8.94
CA ASP A 21 11.82 -6.71 8.97
C ASP A 21 12.52 -5.34 9.09
N VAL A 22 13.84 -5.37 9.19
CA VAL A 22 14.67 -4.16 9.32
C VAL A 22 14.52 -3.25 8.09
N ALA A 23 14.29 -3.80 6.90
CA ALA A 23 14.14 -2.99 5.69
C ALA A 23 12.85 -2.17 5.72
N LEU A 24 11.74 -2.76 6.16
CA LEU A 24 10.47 -2.06 6.31
C LEU A 24 10.51 -1.04 7.47
N TRP A 25 11.14 -1.40 8.59
CA TRP A 25 11.35 -0.44 9.69
C TRP A 25 12.24 0.74 9.28
N ALA A 26 13.26 0.52 8.45
CA ALA A 26 14.14 1.59 7.97
C ALA A 26 13.44 2.59 7.03
N GLN A 27 12.30 2.21 6.44
CA GLN A 27 11.46 3.11 5.63
C GLN A 27 10.60 4.03 6.51
N TYR A 28 10.37 3.68 7.77
CA TYR A 28 9.64 4.52 8.69
C TYR A 28 10.41 5.83 8.93
N ALA A 29 9.71 6.95 8.85
CA ALA A 29 10.30 8.29 8.94
C ALA A 29 11.44 8.57 7.92
N ALA A 30 11.44 7.88 6.77
CA ALA A 30 12.33 8.22 5.67
C ALA A 30 12.23 9.71 5.29
N PRO A 31 13.36 10.38 5.00
CA PRO A 31 13.37 11.81 4.71
C PRO A 31 12.69 12.08 3.36
N GLY A 32 11.58 12.81 3.39
CA GLY A 32 10.82 13.19 2.19
C GLY A 32 9.41 12.60 2.18
N ALA A 33 8.47 13.31 1.55
CA ALA A 33 7.07 12.89 1.47
C ALA A 33 6.82 11.82 0.38
N ASP A 34 7.79 11.55 -0.48
CA ASP A 34 7.74 10.63 -1.62
C ASP A 34 8.84 9.54 -1.58
N ALA A 35 9.46 9.37 -0.41
CA ALA A 35 10.65 8.55 -0.23
C ALA A 35 10.39 7.04 -0.35
N VAL A 36 9.17 6.58 -0.06
CA VAL A 36 8.80 5.16 -0.08
C VAL A 36 8.05 4.83 -1.37
N PRO A 37 8.64 4.04 -2.29
CA PRO A 37 7.92 3.49 -3.42
C PRO A 37 7.10 2.25 -3.02
N LEU A 38 5.82 2.21 -3.41
CA LEU A 38 4.95 1.04 -3.23
C LEU A 38 4.39 0.60 -4.59
N ARG A 39 4.30 -0.71 -4.80
CA ARG A 39 3.64 -1.32 -5.97
C ARG A 39 2.76 -2.48 -5.53
N PHE A 40 1.47 -2.36 -5.82
CA PHE A 40 0.50 -3.43 -5.70
C PHE A 40 0.22 -3.98 -7.10
N ALA A 41 0.54 -5.24 -7.34
CA ALA A 41 0.31 -5.91 -8.61
C ALA A 41 -0.68 -7.06 -8.39
N GLY A 42 -1.79 -7.04 -9.14
CA GLY A 42 -2.84 -8.05 -9.09
C GLY A 42 -3.50 -8.22 -10.45
N SER A 43 -4.57 -9.02 -10.49
CA SER A 43 -5.35 -9.21 -11.70
C SER A 43 -6.80 -9.56 -11.38
N TYR A 44 -7.70 -9.15 -12.25
CA TYR A 44 -9.07 -9.67 -12.28
C TYR A 44 -9.17 -10.77 -13.33
N GLN A 45 -9.84 -11.87 -12.99
CA GLN A 45 -10.19 -12.89 -13.95
C GLN A 45 -11.68 -12.81 -14.21
N ARG A 46 -12.06 -12.73 -15.49
CA ARG A 46 -13.46 -12.77 -15.90
C ARG A 46 -14.00 -14.18 -15.76
N ASP A 47 -15.18 -14.30 -15.15
CA ASP A 47 -15.84 -15.59 -14.90
C ASP A 47 -16.42 -16.21 -16.19
N ASP A 48 -16.85 -15.38 -17.15
CA ASP A 48 -17.50 -15.81 -18.39
C ASP A 48 -16.53 -16.31 -19.48
N THR A 49 -15.35 -15.69 -19.55
CA THR A 49 -14.37 -15.86 -20.63
C THR A 49 -13.04 -16.41 -20.14
N GLY A 50 -12.77 -16.35 -18.83
CA GLY A 50 -11.49 -16.70 -18.24
C GLY A 50 -10.38 -15.69 -18.52
N GLU A 51 -10.67 -14.58 -19.21
CA GLU A 51 -9.71 -13.53 -19.54
C GLU A 51 -9.13 -12.89 -18.27
N ILE A 52 -7.81 -12.71 -18.24
CA ILE A 52 -7.08 -12.12 -17.11
C ILE A 52 -6.69 -10.69 -17.46
N ILE A 53 -7.15 -9.75 -16.63
CA ILE A 53 -6.86 -8.32 -16.75
C ILE A 53 -5.90 -7.95 -15.63
N ALA A 54 -4.66 -7.59 -15.98
CA ALA A 54 -3.67 -7.13 -15.01
C ALA A 54 -4.03 -5.75 -14.46
N VAL A 55 -3.85 -5.56 -13.16
CA VAL A 55 -4.09 -4.29 -12.47
C VAL A 55 -2.90 -3.96 -11.59
N GLU A 56 -2.33 -2.78 -11.80
CA GLU A 56 -1.18 -2.31 -11.04
C GLU A 56 -1.43 -0.94 -10.44
N VAL A 57 -1.11 -0.80 -9.16
CA VAL A 57 -1.11 0.48 -8.47
C VAL A 57 0.32 0.80 -8.04
N VAL A 58 0.85 1.90 -8.55
CA VAL A 58 2.17 2.43 -8.17
C VAL A 58 1.97 3.72 -7.38
N MET A 59 2.58 3.78 -6.21
CA MET A 59 2.50 4.93 -5.31
C MET A 59 3.88 5.34 -4.81
N ARG A 60 3.99 6.61 -4.41
CA ARG A 60 5.09 7.09 -3.58
C ARG A 60 4.54 7.84 -2.39
N GLY A 61 5.16 7.66 -1.23
CA GLY A 61 4.69 8.24 0.01
C GLY A 61 5.68 8.15 1.15
N ARG A 62 5.15 8.33 2.36
CA ARG A 62 5.85 8.07 3.62
C ARG A 62 4.93 7.31 4.57
N HIS A 63 5.49 6.37 5.32
CA HIS A 63 4.74 5.67 6.36
C HIS A 63 4.40 6.64 7.49
N LYS A 64 3.11 6.77 7.79
CA LYS A 64 2.57 7.54 8.90
C LYS A 64 2.56 6.71 10.19
N GLU A 65 2.26 5.43 10.06
CA GLU A 65 2.11 4.50 11.19
C GLU A 65 2.49 3.08 10.79
N ILE A 66 3.09 2.35 11.73
CA ILE A 66 3.31 0.90 11.68
C ILE A 66 2.77 0.33 12.98
N ASP A 67 1.65 -0.37 12.90
CA ASP A 67 0.95 -0.99 14.03
C ASP A 67 1.10 -2.51 13.98
N GLY A 68 1.98 -3.04 14.82
CA GLY A 68 2.26 -4.48 14.91
C GLY A 68 1.20 -5.29 15.66
N GLY A 69 0.15 -4.63 16.18
CA GLY A 69 -0.88 -5.28 16.99
C GLY A 69 -0.31 -6.04 18.19
N GLU A 70 -0.95 -7.16 18.53
CA GLU A 70 -0.48 -8.06 19.59
C GLU A 70 0.40 -9.18 19.01
N ASN A 71 1.61 -9.30 19.56
CA ASN A 71 2.54 -10.37 19.23
C ASN A 71 2.44 -11.49 20.27
N LYS A 72 1.68 -12.54 19.95
CA LYS A 72 1.49 -13.72 20.81
C LYS A 72 2.02 -14.98 20.13
N GLN A 73 2.69 -15.83 20.91
CA GLN A 73 3.23 -17.09 20.41
C GLN A 73 2.11 -17.99 19.88
N GLY A 74 2.23 -18.45 18.65
CA GLY A 74 1.27 -19.37 18.02
C GLY A 74 0.05 -18.71 17.39
N GLU A 75 -0.09 -17.37 17.49
CA GLU A 75 -1.10 -16.62 16.77
C GLU A 75 -0.56 -16.12 15.41
N ASN A 76 -1.46 -15.97 14.43
CA ASN A 76 -1.10 -15.34 13.17
C ASN A 76 -1.13 -13.82 13.36
N THR A 77 0.04 -13.22 13.62
CA THR A 77 0.18 -11.77 13.74
C THR A 77 0.06 -11.10 12.37
N SER A 78 -0.56 -9.91 12.35
CA SER A 78 -0.61 -9.04 11.19
C SER A 78 -0.19 -7.64 11.61
N THR A 79 0.73 -7.04 10.86
CA THR A 79 1.17 -5.66 11.07
C THR A 79 0.52 -4.77 10.03
N LYS A 80 -0.20 -3.74 10.48
CA LYS A 80 -0.84 -2.74 9.62
C LYS A 80 0.09 -1.56 9.41
N LEU A 81 0.09 -1.02 8.19
CA LEU A 81 0.84 0.17 7.83
C LEU A 81 -0.09 1.19 7.18
N SER A 82 -0.05 2.42 7.67
CA SER A 82 -0.70 3.57 7.04
C SER A 82 0.36 4.40 6.34
N THR A 83 0.15 4.71 5.07
CA THR A 83 1.08 5.49 4.24
C THR A 83 0.35 6.66 3.62
N VAL A 84 0.89 7.86 3.83
CA VAL A 84 0.42 9.07 3.16
C VAL A 84 1.20 9.21 1.86
N CYS A 85 0.50 9.21 0.74
CA CYS A 85 1.09 9.23 -0.58
C CYS A 85 1.11 10.64 -1.18
N THR A 86 2.05 10.87 -2.07
CA THR A 86 2.22 12.09 -2.88
C THR A 86 2.09 11.80 -4.38
N TYR A 87 2.11 10.51 -4.76
CA TYR A 87 1.93 10.05 -6.12
C TYR A 87 1.05 8.80 -6.13
N TYR A 88 0.17 8.72 -7.11
CA TYR A 88 -0.65 7.55 -7.40
C TYR A 88 -0.77 7.38 -8.91
N ARG A 89 -0.58 6.13 -9.36
CA ARG A 89 -0.89 5.70 -10.72
C ARG A 89 -1.56 4.34 -10.67
N LEU A 90 -2.74 4.26 -11.27
CA LEU A 90 -3.42 3.03 -11.61
C LEU A 90 -3.16 2.71 -13.08
N THR A 91 -2.78 1.47 -13.36
CA THR A 91 -2.64 0.93 -14.71
C THR A 91 -3.52 -0.31 -14.81
N ILE A 92 -4.36 -0.40 -15.84
CA ILE A 92 -5.20 -1.57 -16.13
C ILE A 92 -4.85 -2.07 -17.52
N ASP A 93 -4.46 -3.34 -17.61
CA ASP A 93 -4.01 -3.96 -18.88
C ASP A 93 -2.94 -3.12 -19.62
N GLY A 94 -2.00 -2.56 -18.85
CA GLY A 94 -0.92 -1.73 -19.38
C GLY A 94 -1.29 -0.28 -19.75
N SER A 95 -2.57 0.12 -19.62
CA SER A 95 -3.06 1.48 -19.89
C SER A 95 -3.25 2.31 -18.62
#